data_AF-G4TBB7-F1
#
_entry.id   AF-G4TBB7-F1
#
_cell.length_a   1.000
_cell.length_b   1.000
_cell.length_c   1.000
_cell.angle_alpha   90.00
_cell.angle_beta   90.00
_cell.angle_gamma   90.00
#
_symmetry.space_group_name_H-M   'P 1'
#
loop_
_entity.id
_entity.type
_entity.pdbx_description
1 polymer ?
#
loop_
_entity_poly.entity_id
_entity_poly.type
_entity_poly.pdbx_seq_one_letter_code
_entity_poly.pdbx_strand_id
1 'polypeptide(L)'
;MPVRVDDEQSVNMDKLSQLQDCIEQLLLIMKLSVVQLVQRTDFKPVAETIPIYKARPKDKVDSPQKFEENKRELVADLVQKAKQIERLIDSLPPPEPEESQAARLGALDDEMRRTNAEYKLAVERAKSA
;
A
#
# COMPACT_ATOMS: atom_id res chain seq x y z
N MET A 1 28.02 9.75 5.40
CA MET A 1 27.57 8.74 6.38
C MET A 1 27.09 7.53 5.61
N PRO A 2 27.59 6.31 5.88
CA PRO A 2 27.11 5.12 5.21
C PRO A 2 25.76 4.73 5.84
N VAL A 3 24.72 4.62 5.00
CA VAL A 3 23.41 4.10 5.41
C VAL A 3 23.62 2.63 5.78
N ARG A 4 23.20 2.22 6.98
CA ARG A 4 23.34 0.83 7.44
C ARG A 4 22.46 -0.05 6.56
N VAL A 5 22.98 -1.18 6.11
CA VAL A 5 22.22 -2.16 5.32
C VAL A 5 21.04 -2.75 6.12
N ASP A 6 21.12 -2.72 7.46
CA ASP A 6 19.99 -3.02 8.35
C ASP A 6 18.84 -2.01 8.18
N ASP A 7 19.14 -0.73 7.92
CA ASP A 7 18.13 0.29 7.62
C ASP A 7 17.51 0.04 6.24
N GLU A 8 18.30 -0.37 5.22
CA GLU A 8 17.73 -0.69 3.91
C GLU A 8 16.83 -1.93 3.91
N GLN A 9 17.20 -3.01 4.60
CA GLN A 9 16.35 -4.21 4.69
C GLN A 9 15.12 -4.00 5.56
N SER A 10 15.22 -3.24 6.65
CA SER A 10 14.06 -2.87 7.47
C SER A 10 13.12 -1.90 6.75
N VAL A 11 13.66 -0.91 6.02
CA VAL A 11 12.87 0.00 5.15
C VAL A 11 12.23 -0.77 3.98
N ASN A 12 12.90 -1.79 3.45
CA ASN A 12 12.30 -2.63 2.40
C ASN A 12 11.22 -3.58 2.94
N MET A 13 11.39 -4.12 4.15
CA MET A 13 10.31 -4.86 4.83
C MET A 13 9.12 -3.95 5.14
N ASP A 14 9.37 -2.70 5.50
CA ASP A 14 8.33 -1.67 5.68
C ASP A 14 7.58 -1.41 4.37
N LYS A 15 8.28 -1.25 3.23
CA LYS A 15 7.64 -1.08 1.90
C LYS A 15 6.80 -2.27 1.46
N LEU A 16 7.28 -3.50 1.70
CA LEU A 16 6.52 -4.71 1.33
C LEU A 16 5.24 -4.82 2.17
N SER A 17 5.33 -4.51 3.46
CA SER A 17 4.18 -4.47 4.37
C SER A 17 3.20 -3.36 3.97
N GLN A 18 3.71 -2.18 3.62
CA GLN A 18 2.92 -1.07 3.07
C GLN A 18 2.21 -1.43 1.77
N LEU A 19 2.86 -2.19 0.89
CA LEU A 19 2.25 -2.67 -0.35
C LEU A 19 1.11 -3.64 -0.05
N GLN A 20 1.31 -4.57 0.88
CA GLN A 20 0.27 -5.49 1.32
C GLN A 20 -0.94 -4.71 1.87
N ASP A 21 -0.72 -3.78 2.79
CA ASP A 21 -1.79 -2.95 3.37
C ASP A 21 -2.54 -2.15 2.29
N CYS A 22 -1.82 -1.60 1.31
CA CYS A 22 -2.44 -0.87 0.20
C CYS A 22 -3.33 -1.76 -0.68
N ILE A 23 -2.91 -3.00 -0.93
CA ILE A 23 -3.71 -3.98 -1.70
C ILE A 23 -4.96 -4.37 -0.91
N GLU A 24 -4.83 -4.62 0.39
CA GLU A 24 -5.98 -4.92 1.26
C GLU A 24 -6.99 -3.76 1.30
N GLN A 25 -6.49 -2.53 1.40
CA GLN A 25 -7.32 -1.33 1.32
C GLN A 25 -8.02 -1.19 -0.04
N LEU A 26 -7.33 -1.46 -1.15
CA LEU A 26 -7.94 -1.43 -2.48
C LEU A 26 -9.11 -2.42 -2.57
N LEU A 27 -8.93 -3.65 -2.11
CA LEU A 27 -9.98 -4.67 -2.10
C LEU A 27 -11.15 -4.28 -1.19
N LEU A 28 -10.87 -3.65 -0.05
CA LEU A 28 -11.90 -3.14 0.85
C LEU A 28 -12.72 -2.04 0.16
N ILE A 29 -12.07 -1.09 -0.50
CA ILE A 29 -12.74 -0.02 -1.26
C ILE A 29 -13.61 -0.62 -2.36
N MET A 30 -13.11 -1.61 -3.11
CA MET A 30 -13.89 -2.29 -4.15
C MET A 30 -15.15 -2.95 -3.58
N LYS A 31 -15.03 -3.70 -2.49
CA LYS A 31 -16.16 -4.34 -1.81
C LYS A 31 -17.19 -3.30 -1.37
N LEU A 32 -16.75 -2.26 -0.66
CA LEU A 32 -17.62 -1.22 -0.14
C LEU A 32 -18.30 -0.44 -1.27
N SER A 33 -17.60 -0.20 -2.38
CA SER A 33 -18.14 0.45 -3.57
C SER A 33 -19.33 -0.34 -4.13
N VAL A 34 -19.18 -1.65 -4.34
CA VAL A 34 -20.26 -2.50 -4.85
C VAL A 34 -21.44 -2.52 -3.87
N VAL A 35 -21.16 -2.70 -2.58
CA VAL A 35 -22.19 -2.70 -1.54
C VAL A 35 -22.97 -1.39 -1.53
N GLN A 36 -22.27 -0.25 -1.58
CA GLN A 36 -22.90 1.08 -1.58
C GLN A 36 -23.78 1.27 -2.81
N LEU A 37 -23.28 0.92 -4.01
CA LEU A 37 -24.06 1.09 -5.25
C LEU A 37 -25.32 0.23 -5.27
N VAL A 38 -25.23 -1.02 -4.80
CA VAL A 38 -26.36 -1.96 -4.73
C VAL A 38 -27.37 -1.56 -3.66
N GLN A 39 -26.90 -1.05 -2.52
CA GLN A 39 -27.78 -0.69 -1.41
C GLN A 39 -28.49 0.64 -1.60
N ARG A 40 -27.88 1.58 -2.33
CA ARG A 40 -28.37 2.96 -2.52
C ARG A 40 -29.14 3.20 -3.82
N THR A 41 -29.21 2.19 -4.70
CA THR A 41 -29.99 2.24 -5.94
C THR A 41 -31.44 1.78 -5.73
N ASP A 42 -32.38 2.46 -6.39
CA ASP A 42 -33.78 2.05 -6.50
C ASP A 42 -34.08 1.39 -7.86
N PHE A 43 -35.21 0.71 -7.95
CA PHE A 43 -35.63 0.03 -9.17
C PHE A 43 -35.97 1.03 -10.28
N LYS A 44 -35.50 0.76 -11.50
CA LYS A 44 -35.88 1.53 -12.70
C LYS A 44 -36.88 0.72 -13.54
N PRO A 45 -37.91 1.36 -14.10
CA PRO A 45 -38.86 0.68 -14.97
C PRO A 45 -38.18 0.32 -16.30
N VAL A 46 -38.42 -0.90 -16.79
CA VAL A 46 -37.87 -1.38 -18.08
C VAL A 46 -38.65 -0.79 -19.27
N ALA A 47 -39.94 -0.48 -19.07
CA ALA A 47 -40.81 0.21 -20.01
C ALA A 47 -41.75 1.14 -19.25
N GLU A 48 -42.08 2.31 -19.81
CA GLU A 48 -42.96 3.32 -19.18
C GLU A 48 -44.37 2.80 -18.88
N THR A 49 -44.80 1.75 -19.57
CA THR A 49 -46.10 1.10 -19.40
C THR A 49 -46.17 0.15 -18.20
N ILE A 50 -45.04 -0.21 -17.60
CA ILE A 50 -44.97 -1.17 -16.49
C ILE A 50 -44.73 -0.39 -15.19
N PRO A 51 -45.74 -0.29 -14.30
CA PRO A 51 -45.59 0.40 -13.03
C PRO A 51 -44.67 -0.39 -12.07
N ILE A 52 -43.84 0.32 -11.32
CA ILE A 52 -42.96 -0.26 -10.31
C ILE A 52 -43.79 -0.59 -9.06
N TYR A 53 -43.84 -1.88 -8.69
CA TYR A 53 -44.60 -2.38 -7.53
C TYR A 53 -43.75 -2.57 -6.27
N LYS A 54 -42.42 -2.42 -6.38
CA LYS A 54 -41.47 -2.47 -5.25
C LYS A 54 -40.55 -1.26 -5.34
N ALA A 55 -40.57 -0.43 -4.31
CA ALA A 55 -39.64 0.66 -4.13
C ALA A 55 -38.84 0.42 -2.84
N ARG A 56 -37.57 0.82 -2.84
CA ARG A 56 -36.76 0.81 -1.62
C ARG A 56 -37.19 1.97 -0.70
N PRO A 57 -37.06 1.84 0.63
CA PRO A 57 -37.32 2.95 1.55
C PRO A 57 -36.55 4.21 1.14
N LYS A 58 -37.22 5.37 1.08
CA LYS A 58 -36.66 6.63 0.56
C LYS A 58 -35.44 7.13 1.33
N ASP A 59 -35.32 6.76 2.60
CA ASP A 59 -34.16 7.01 3.47
C ASP A 59 -32.90 6.23 3.04
N LYS A 60 -33.08 5.14 2.29
CA LYS A 60 -32.00 4.26 1.82
C LYS A 60 -31.64 4.47 0.35
N VAL A 61 -32.33 5.36 -0.36
CA VAL A 61 -32.09 5.67 -1.77
C VAL A 61 -31.42 7.03 -1.87
N ASP A 62 -30.29 7.11 -2.56
CA ASP A 62 -29.66 8.40 -2.85
C ASP A 62 -30.40 9.09 -4.00
N SER A 63 -30.41 10.43 -4.00
CA SER A 63 -30.91 11.18 -5.16
C SER A 63 -30.03 10.87 -6.39
N PRO A 64 -30.57 10.96 -7.62
CA PRO A 64 -29.80 10.66 -8.83
C PRO A 64 -28.50 11.47 -8.92
N GLN A 65 -28.54 12.74 -8.51
CA GLN A 65 -27.37 13.60 -8.47
C GLN A 65 -26.32 13.10 -7.46
N LYS A 66 -26.74 12.83 -6.21
CA LYS A 66 -25.84 12.34 -5.17
C LYS A 66 -25.27 10.97 -5.52
N PHE A 67 -26.04 10.12 -6.18
CA PHE A 67 -25.60 8.81 -6.63
C PHE A 67 -24.52 8.91 -7.72
N GLU A 68 -24.66 9.83 -8.69
CA GLU A 68 -23.63 10.11 -9.69
C GLU A 68 -22.36 10.72 -9.07
N GLU A 69 -22.51 11.64 -8.12
CA GLU A 69 -21.39 12.22 -7.38
C GLU A 69 -20.61 11.14 -6.60
N ASN A 70 -21.32 10.32 -5.82
CA ASN A 70 -20.73 9.18 -5.09
C ASN A 70 -19.99 8.22 -6.03
N LYS A 71 -20.55 7.91 -7.21
CA LYS A 71 -19.86 7.07 -8.20
C LYS A 71 -18.54 7.67 -8.67
N ARG A 72 -18.51 8.98 -8.94
CA ARG A 72 -17.28 9.66 -9.37
C ARG A 72 -16.22 9.63 -8.28
N GLU A 73 -16.61 9.86 -7.03
CA GLU A 73 -15.72 9.77 -5.87
C GLU A 73 -15.14 8.36 -5.71
N LEU A 74 -15.98 7.32 -5.72
CA LEU A 74 -15.52 5.93 -5.61
C LEU A 74 -14.54 5.54 -6.73
N VAL A 75 -14.79 5.98 -7.96
CA VAL A 75 -13.87 5.73 -9.09
C VAL A 75 -12.56 6.50 -8.91
N ALA A 76 -12.61 7.75 -8.46
CA ALA A 76 -11.42 8.54 -8.20
C ALA A 76 -10.54 7.90 -7.12
N ASP A 77 -11.14 7.45 -6.02
CA ASP A 77 -10.46 6.76 -4.93
C ASP A 77 -9.79 5.46 -5.40
N LEU A 78 -10.51 4.67 -6.20
CA LEU A 78 -10.01 3.42 -6.76
C LEU A 78 -8.78 3.67 -7.65
N VAL A 79 -8.87 4.65 -8.56
CA VAL A 79 -7.78 5.00 -9.48
C VAL A 79 -6.59 5.57 -8.71
N GLN A 80 -6.83 6.41 -7.71
CA GLN A 80 -5.77 6.97 -6.88
C GLN A 80 -5.01 5.86 -6.14
N LYS A 81 -5.74 4.90 -5.54
CA LYS A 81 -5.14 3.77 -4.82
C LYS A 81 -4.38 2.84 -5.76
N ALA A 82 -4.91 2.56 -6.95
CA ALA A 82 -4.19 1.79 -7.97
C ALA A 82 -2.86 2.44 -8.35
N LYS A 83 -2.85 3.77 -8.59
CA LYS A 83 -1.61 4.51 -8.89
C LYS A 83 -0.62 4.53 -7.72
N GLN A 84 -1.11 4.54 -6.47
CA GLN A 84 -0.24 4.43 -5.29
C GLN A 84 0.45 3.07 -5.24
N ILE A 85 -0.27 2.00 -5.55
CA ILE A 85 0.27 0.64 -5.62
C ILE A 85 1.33 0.55 -6.73
N GLU A 86 1.07 1.08 -7.92
CA GLU A 86 2.07 1.13 -9.01
C GLU A 86 3.37 1.78 -8.56
N ARG A 87 3.30 2.96 -7.92
CA ARG A 87 4.48 3.65 -7.40
C ARG A 87 5.20 2.87 -6.32
N LEU A 88 4.46 2.17 -5.46
CA LEU A 88 5.06 1.32 -4.42
C LEU A 88 5.80 0.15 -5.04
N ILE A 89 5.23 -0.49 -6.06
CA ILE A 89 5.88 -1.57 -6.82
C ILE A 89 7.17 -1.06 -7.47
N ASP A 90 7.13 0.11 -8.13
CA ASP A 90 8.32 0.72 -8.74
C ASP A 90 9.42 1.07 -7.70
N SER A 91 9.03 1.28 -6.44
CA SER A 91 9.94 1.59 -5.33
C SER A 91 10.52 0.36 -4.63
N LEU A 92 10.05 -0.84 -4.99
CA LEU A 92 10.57 -2.08 -4.43
C LEU A 92 11.99 -2.33 -4.94
N PRO A 93 12.89 -2.83 -4.07
CA PRO A 93 14.20 -3.27 -4.53
C PRO A 93 14.05 -4.42 -5.54
N PRO A 94 14.92 -4.49 -6.55
CA PRO A 94 14.90 -5.60 -7.50
C PRO A 94 15.14 -6.93 -6.77
N PRO A 95 14.49 -8.01 -7.21
CA PRO A 95 14.71 -9.32 -6.62
C PRO A 95 16.16 -9.75 -6.85
N GLU A 96 16.85 -10.12 -5.78
CA GLU A 96 18.22 -10.60 -5.81
C GLU A 96 18.25 -12.12 -5.57
N PRO A 97 19.12 -12.89 -6.26
CA PRO A 97 19.33 -14.30 -5.94
C PRO A 97 19.85 -14.48 -4.51
N GLU A 98 19.35 -15.50 -3.80
CA GLU A 98 19.72 -15.76 -2.40
C GLU A 98 21.23 -15.91 -2.20
N GLU A 99 21.93 -16.55 -3.15
CA GLU A 99 23.39 -16.71 -3.10
C GLU A 99 24.13 -15.37 -3.13
N SER A 100 23.68 -14.44 -3.98
CA SER A 100 24.24 -13.07 -4.07
C SER A 100 23.96 -12.29 -2.79
N GLN A 101 22.74 -12.40 -2.28
CA GLN A 101 22.34 -11.75 -1.03
C GLN A 101 23.17 -12.27 0.16
N ALA A 102 23.39 -13.59 0.25
CA ALA A 102 24.19 -14.22 1.29
C ALA A 102 25.66 -13.79 1.19
N ALA A 103 26.24 -13.73 -0.01
CA ALA A 103 27.59 -13.25 -0.23
C ALA A 103 27.75 -11.77 0.19
N ARG A 104 26.77 -10.91 -0.15
CA ARG A 104 26.76 -9.50 0.27
C ARG A 104 26.68 -9.36 1.79
N LEU A 105 25.82 -10.14 2.44
CA LEU A 105 25.70 -10.15 3.90
C LEU A 105 27.00 -10.60 4.58
N GLY A 106 27.67 -11.61 4.04
CA GLY A 106 28.97 -12.05 4.54
C GLY A 106 30.06 -10.97 4.43
N ALA A 107 30.14 -10.31 3.27
CA ALA A 107 31.08 -9.20 3.06
C ALA A 107 30.81 -8.04 4.02
N LEU A 108 29.54 -7.73 4.28
CA LEU A 108 29.14 -6.68 5.20
C LEU A 108 29.50 -7.03 6.66
N ASP A 109 29.32 -8.27 7.09
CA ASP A 109 29.70 -8.69 8.45
C ASP A 109 31.21 -8.55 8.67
N ASP A 110 32.02 -8.91 7.67
CA ASP A 110 33.47 -8.73 7.72
C ASP A 110 33.86 -7.24 7.78
N GLU A 111 33.20 -6.38 7.01
CA GLU A 111 33.41 -4.93 7.06
C GLU A 111 33.03 -4.34 8.42
N MET A 112 31.88 -4.75 8.98
CA MET A 112 31.44 -4.33 10.30
C MET A 112 32.45 -4.75 11.39
N ARG A 113 32.99 -5.97 11.32
CA ARG A 113 33.99 -6.45 12.28
C ARG A 113 35.26 -5.61 12.23
N ARG A 114 35.76 -5.30 11.03
CA ARG A 114 36.94 -4.45 10.85
C ARG A 114 36.71 -3.04 11.37
N THR A 115 35.63 -2.40 10.94
CA THR A 115 35.27 -1.04 11.34
C THR A 115 35.05 -0.94 12.86
N ASN A 116 34.41 -1.94 13.47
CA ASN A 116 34.23 -1.96 14.93
C ASN A 116 35.54 -2.15 15.69
N ALA A 117 36.49 -2.93 15.15
CA ALA A 117 37.81 -3.10 15.76
C ALA A 117 38.62 -1.79 15.68
N GLU A 118 38.60 -1.12 14.53
CA GLU A 118 39.23 0.19 14.34
C GLU A 118 38.61 1.25 15.26
N TYR A 119 37.29 1.28 15.36
CA TYR A 119 36.57 2.16 16.27
C TYR A 119 36.98 1.94 17.73
N LYS A 120 37.05 0.68 18.20
CA LYS A 120 37.51 0.36 19.55
C LYS A 120 38.94 0.85 19.79
N LEU A 121 39.84 0.64 18.84
CA LEU A 121 41.23 1.12 18.96
C LEU A 121 41.30 2.65 18.99
N ALA A 122 40.50 3.34 18.18
CA ALA A 122 40.45 4.80 18.18
C ALA A 122 39.91 5.35 19.52
N VAL A 123 38.88 4.73 20.09
CA VAL A 123 38.31 5.09 21.39
C VAL A 123 39.32 4.88 22.52
N GLU A 124 40.05 3.76 22.53
CA GLU A 124 41.06 3.49 23.56
C GLU A 124 42.25 4.45 23.45
N ARG A 125 42.66 4.85 22.23
CA ARG A 125 43.66 5.90 22.02
C ARG A 125 43.17 7.26 22.53
N ALA A 126 41.90 7.60 22.29
CA ALA A 126 41.33 8.86 22.75
C ALA A 126 41.17 8.94 24.27
N LYS A 127 40.99 7.81 24.97
CA LYS A 127 40.93 7.76 26.44
C LYS A 127 42.31 7.80 27.12
N SER A 128 43.36 7.41 26.41
CA SER A 128 44.74 7.35 26.93
C SER A 128 45.60 8.57 26.53
N ALA A 129 45.02 9.50 25.77
CA ALA A 129 45.53 10.84 25.51
C ALA A 129 44.91 11.86 26.48
#